data_AF-A0AAJ6ACV1-F1
#
_entry.id   AF-A0AAJ6ACV1-F1
#
_cell.length_a   1.000
_cell.length_b   1.000
_cell.length_c   1.000
_cell.angle_alpha   90.00
_cell.angle_beta   90.00
_cell.angle_gamma   90.00
#
_symmetry.space_group_name_H-M   'P 1'
#
loop_
_entity.id
_entity.type
_entity.pdbx_description
1 polymer ?
#
loop_
_entity_poly.entity_id
_entity_poly.type
_entity_poly.pdbx_seq_one_letter_code
_entity_poly.pdbx_strand_id
1 'polypeptide(L)' 'MEAAELPTPASPILSLHLRPALLAGVAIVQRAGPEMLYMLRGHMMGENKTRFGNAIEEMVDCARQSRMASQLHLI' A
#
# COMPACT_ATOMS: atom_id res chain seq x y z
N MET A 1 19.46 20.50 -7.52
CA MET A 1 18.45 19.44 -7.33
C MET A 1 19.22 18.14 -7.44
N GLU A 2 19.71 17.62 -6.31
CA GLU A 2 20.49 16.38 -6.29
C GLU A 2 19.64 15.24 -6.87
N ALA A 3 20.21 14.49 -7.81
CA ALA A 3 19.61 13.25 -8.27
C ALA A 3 19.56 12.30 -7.06
N ALA A 4 18.36 11.96 -6.59
CA ALA A 4 18.21 10.97 -5.53
C ALA A 4 18.86 9.67 -6.02
N GLU A 5 19.97 9.27 -5.42
CA GLU A 5 20.66 8.03 -5.79
C GLU A 5 19.68 6.87 -5.68
N LEU A 6 19.56 6.11 -6.77
CA LEU A 6 18.70 4.94 -6.78
C LEU A 6 19.22 3.92 -5.77
N PRO A 7 18.33 3.18 -5.11
CA PRO A 7 18.72 2.21 -4.11
C PRO A 7 19.62 1.14 -4.76
N THR A 8 20.72 0.82 -4.10
CA THR A 8 21.62 -0.25 -4.55
C THR A 8 21.53 -1.46 -3.63
N PRO A 9 22.05 -2.63 -4.01
CA PRO A 9 22.16 -3.76 -3.09
C PRO A 9 22.94 -3.43 -1.80
N ALA A 10 23.90 -2.50 -1.88
CA ALA A 10 24.68 -2.00 -0.73
C ALA A 10 23.92 -0.95 0.09
N SER A 11 22.98 -0.22 -0.52
CA SER A 11 22.12 0.80 0.09
C SER A 11 20.64 0.57 -0.26
N PRO A 12 20.02 -0.50 0.27
CA PRO A 12 18.63 -0.82 -0.06
C PRO A 12 17.66 0.18 0.57
N ILE A 13 16.51 0.41 -0.09
CA ILE A 13 15.40 1.24 0.45
C ILE A 13 15.02 0.82 1.88
N LEU A 14 15.03 -0.49 2.11
CA LEU A 14 14.72 -1.09 3.41
C LEU A 14 15.87 -2.00 3.84
N SER A 15 16.34 -1.82 5.08
CA SER A 15 17.36 -2.66 5.69
C SER A 15 16.95 -4.14 5.65
N LEU A 16 17.90 -5.03 5.35
CA LEU A 16 17.66 -6.46 5.13
C LEU A 16 16.89 -7.12 6.29
N HIS A 17 17.21 -6.75 7.54
CA HIS A 17 16.60 -7.33 8.74
C HIS A 17 15.13 -6.92 8.94
N LEU A 18 14.66 -5.83 8.31
CA LEU A 18 13.28 -5.37 8.41
C LEU A 18 12.37 -5.98 7.34
N ARG A 19 12.94 -6.53 6.26
CA ARG A 19 12.17 -7.08 5.14
C ARG A 19 11.17 -8.16 5.56
N PRO A 20 11.53 -9.16 6.40
CA PRO A 20 10.58 -10.18 6.82
C PRO A 20 9.39 -9.60 7.58
N ALA A 21 9.63 -8.64 8.47
CA ALA A 21 8.57 -7.99 9.23
C ALA A 21 7.63 -7.15 8.35
N LEU A 22 8.21 -6.40 7.40
CA LEU A 22 7.40 -5.62 6.44
C LEU A 22 6.54 -6.53 5.57
N LEU A 23 7.11 -7.60 5.01
CA LEU A 23 6.38 -8.55 4.18
C LEU A 23 5.29 -9.28 4.97
N ALA A 24 5.56 -9.64 6.23
CA ALA A 24 4.55 -10.22 7.11
C ALA A 24 3.40 -9.22 7.36
N GLY A 25 3.72 -7.95 7.60
CA GLY A 25 2.72 -6.88 7.74
C GLY A 25 1.83 -6.74 6.50
N VAL A 26 2.43 -6.73 5.31
CA VAL A 26 1.69 -6.69 4.03
C VAL A 26 0.79 -7.90 3.88
N ALA A 27 1.29 -9.11 4.17
CA ALA A 27 0.52 -10.34 4.07
C ALA A 27 -0.68 -10.37 5.03
N ILE A 28 -0.52 -9.83 6.25
CA ILE A 28 -1.61 -9.71 7.23
C ILE A 28 -2.70 -8.78 6.71
N VAL A 29 -2.32 -7.60 6.21
CA VAL A 29 -3.27 -6.64 5.64
C VAL A 29 -4.00 -7.22 4.44
N GLN A 30 -3.27 -7.88 3.54
CA GLN A 30 -3.85 -8.52 2.35
C GLN A 30 -4.86 -9.60 2.73
N ARG A 31 -4.56 -10.41 3.75
CA ARG A 31 -5.46 -11.47 4.22
C ARG A 31 -6.68 -10.93 4.95
N ALA A 32 -6.51 -9.85 5.72
CA ALA A 32 -7.60 -9.25 6.50
C ALA A 32 -8.57 -8.44 5.63
N GLY A 33 -8.12 -7.92 4.49
CA GLY A 33 -8.94 -7.15 3.57
C GLY A 33 -8.89 -5.63 3.83
N PRO A 34 -9.66 -4.85 3.04
CA PRO A 34 -9.63 -3.38 3.08
C PRO A 34 -10.03 -2.80 4.44
N GLU A 35 -10.80 -3.52 5.26
CA GLU A 35 -11.20 -3.13 6.62
C GLU A 35 -9.98 -2.87 7.51
N MET A 36 -8.91 -3.65 7.34
CA MET A 36 -7.66 -3.46 8.08
C MET A 36 -7.00 -2.12 7.75
N LEU A 37 -7.10 -1.66 6.50
CA LEU A 37 -6.56 -0.35 6.10
C LEU A 37 -7.34 0.79 6.76
N TYR A 38 -8.66 0.69 6.84
CA TYR A 38 -9.48 1.68 7.55
C TYR A 38 -9.19 1.69 9.06
N MET A 39 -8.97 0.52 9.66
CA MET A 39 -8.54 0.40 11.05
C MET A 39 -7.18 1.08 11.27
N LEU A 40 -6.19 0.79 10.42
CA LEU A 40 -4.86 1.41 10.49
C LEU A 40 -4.92 2.93 10.33
N ARG A 41 -5.78 3.46 9.45
CA ARG A 41 -6.03 4.90 9.31
C ARG A 41 -6.53 5.53 10.62
N GLY A 42 -7.35 4.80 11.39
CA GLY A 42 -7.83 5.22 12.71
C GLY A 42 -6.70 5.44 13.73
N HIS A 43 -5.60 4.71 13.58
CA HIS A 43 -4.41 4.81 14.44
C HIS A 43 -3.38 5.84 13.95
N MET A 44 -3.55 6.45 12.77
CA MET A 44 -2.64 7.45 12.25
C MET A 44 -3.01 8.87 12.73
N MET A 45 -2.01 9.76 12.69
CA MET A 45 -2.15 11.16 13.11
C MET A 45 -1.56 12.11 12.08
N GLY A 46 -2.02 13.37 12.13
CA GLY A 46 -1.51 14.46 11.29
C GLY A 46 -1.63 14.19 9.79
N GLU A 47 -0.65 14.69 9.03
CA GLU A 47 -0.65 14.61 7.58
C GLU A 47 -0.61 13.16 7.05
N ASN A 48 0.03 12.26 7.78
CA ASN A 48 0.09 10.84 7.41
C ASN A 48 -1.31 10.21 7.38
N LYS A 49 -2.21 10.61 8.29
CA LYS A 49 -3.61 10.14 8.26
C LYS A 49 -4.33 10.54 6.98
N THR A 50 -4.08 11.76 6.51
CA THR A 50 -4.68 12.29 5.28
C THR A 50 -4.08 11.59 4.05
N ARG A 51 -2.75 11.52 3.96
CA ARG A 51 -2.06 10.86 2.83
C ARG A 51 -2.44 9.38 2.72
N PHE A 52 -2.50 8.68 3.86
CA PHE A 52 -2.90 7.28 3.90
C PHE A 52 -4.38 7.09 3.53
N GLY A 53 -5.27 7.98 3.98
CA GLY A 53 -6.67 7.98 3.58
C GLY A 53 -6.85 8.10 2.07
N ASN A 54 -6.20 9.09 1.45
CA ASN A 54 -6.27 9.31 0.01
C ASN A 54 -5.75 8.09 -0.78
N ALA A 55 -4.64 7.49 -0.32
CA ALA A 55 -4.08 6.30 -0.96
C ALA A 55 -5.03 5.10 -0.89
N ILE A 56 -5.74 4.90 0.23
CA ILE A 56 -6.75 3.83 0.34
C ILE A 56 -7.89 4.07 -0.66
N GLU A 57 -8.40 5.29 -0.74
CA GLU A 57 -9.51 5.65 -1.62
C GLU A 57 -9.15 5.40 -3.09
N GLU A 58 -7.96 5.83 -3.52
CA GLU A 58 -7.43 5.59 -4.87
C GLU A 58 -7.28 4.08 -5.17
N MET A 59 -6.76 3.30 -4.22
CA MET A 59 -6.61 1.85 -4.39
C MET A 59 -7.96 1.14 -4.53
N VAL A 60 -8.96 1.52 -3.73
CA VAL A 60 -10.30 0.94 -3.79
C VAL A 60 -10.98 1.30 -5.11
N ASP A 61 -10.81 2.53 -5.58
CA ASP A 61 -11.33 2.98 -6.86
C ASP A 61 -10.70 2.21 -8.04
N CYS A 62 -9.37 2.05 -8.03
CA CYS A 62 -8.66 1.24 -9.02
C CYS A 62 -9.15 -0.22 -9.02
N ALA A 63 -9.31 -0.82 -7.84
CA ALA A 63 -9.78 -2.20 -7.72
C ALA A 63 -11.21 -2.36 -8.25
N ARG A 64 -12.09 -1.39 -7.98
CA ARG A 64 -13.46 -1.35 -8.49
C ARG A 64 -13.49 -1.24 -10.01
N GLN A 65 -12.70 -0.34 -10.60
CA GLN A 65 -12.62 -0.17 -12.05
C GLN A 65 -12.08 -1.42 -12.73
N SER A 66 -11.03 -2.03 -12.19
CA SER A 66 -10.47 -3.29 -12.70
C SER A 66 -11.53 -4.40 -12.69
N ARG A 67 -12.29 -4.54 -11.60
CA ARG A 67 -13.38 -5.51 -11.51
C ARG A 67 -14.48 -5.26 -12.55
N MET A 68 -14.88 -4.01 -12.75
CA MET A 68 -15.89 -3.64 -13.75
C MET A 68 -15.40 -3.96 -15.17
N ALA A 69 -14.13 -3.66 -15.47
CA ALA A 69 -13.51 -3.98 -16.75
C ALA A 69 -13.42 -5.50 -17.00
N SER A 70 -13.09 -6.28 -15.98
CA SER A 70 -13.10 -7.76 -16.08
C SER A 70 -14.50 -8.34 -16.28
N GLN A 71 -15.54 -7.72 -15.70
CA GLN A 71 -16.94 -8.15 -15.90
C GLN A 71 -17.45 -7.85 -17.30
N LEU A 72 -17.03 -6.74 -17.92
CA LEU A 72 -17.42 -6.38 -19.28
C LEU A 72 -16.79 -7.28 -20.37
N HIS A 73 -15.65 -7.93 -20.09
CA HIS A 73 -15.00 -8.87 -21.02
C HIS A 73 -15.60 -10.28 -21.01
N LEU A 74 -16.56 -10.56 -20.12
CA LEU A 74 -17.20 -11.89 -19.97
C LEU A 74 -18.59 -11.96 -20.64
N ILE A 75 -18.93 -10.99 -21.49
CA ILE A 75 -20.22 -10.89 -22.19
C ILE A 75 -20.01 -11.04 -23.69
#